data_AF-A0A5C5VVG0-F1
#
_entry.id   AF-A0A5C5VVG0-F1
#
_cell.length_a   1.000
_cell.length_b   1.000
_cell.length_c   1.000
_cell.angle_alpha   90.00
_cell.angle_beta   90.00
_cell.angle_gamma   90.00
#
_symmetry.space_group_name_H-M   'P 1'
#
loop_
_entity.id
_entity.type
_entity.pdbx_description
1 polymer ?
#
loop_
_entity_poly.entity_id
_entity_poly.type
_entity_poly.pdbx_seq_one_letter_code
_entity_poly.pdbx_strand_id
1 'polypeptide(L)'
;MPFSAKRLTLAIAASVGLAGCNGTVKKPSWSNPGNTATQRYEAIYHDPYPLNDVAPEIVGGRPREYQTAVPEVKRSRLFSPPQMVAPPR
;
A
#
# COMPACT_ATOMS: atom_id res chain seq x y z
N MET A 1 13.72 -2.42 -42.82
CA MET A 1 12.47 -1.62 -42.90
C MET A 1 12.50 -0.59 -41.78
N PRO A 2 12.71 0.72 -42.04
CA PRO A 2 12.74 1.70 -40.96
C PRO A 2 11.31 1.99 -40.49
N PHE A 3 10.95 1.49 -39.30
CA PHE A 3 9.71 1.92 -38.65
C PHE A 3 9.83 3.42 -38.36
N SER A 4 8.95 4.21 -38.98
CA SER A 4 8.87 5.65 -38.73
C SER A 4 8.68 5.89 -37.23
N ALA A 5 9.49 6.77 -36.63
CA ALA A 5 9.44 7.08 -35.19
C ALA A 5 8.01 7.33 -34.70
N LYS A 6 7.16 7.99 -35.51
CA LYS A 6 5.75 8.24 -35.21
C LYS A 6 4.93 6.96 -35.01
N ARG A 7 5.18 5.92 -35.79
CA ARG A 7 4.48 4.62 -35.68
C ARG A 7 4.93 3.86 -34.43
N LEU A 8 6.20 3.98 -34.07
CA LEU A 8 6.75 3.42 -32.85
C LEU A 8 6.16 4.11 -31.61
N THR A 9 6.06 5.45 -31.60
CA THR A 9 5.45 6.20 -30.49
C THR A 9 3.98 5.82 -30.29
N LEU A 10 3.21 5.68 -31.38
CA LEU A 10 1.80 5.30 -31.31
C LEU A 10 1.62 3.87 -30.76
N ALA A 11 2.46 2.93 -31.19
CA ALA A 11 2.42 1.54 -30.72
C ALA A 11 2.75 1.43 -29.22
N ILE A 12 3.75 2.19 -28.75
CA ILE A 12 4.11 2.24 -27.32
C ILE A 12 2.95 2.81 -26.49
N ALA A 13 2.38 3.95 -26.90
CA ALA A 13 1.26 4.56 -26.19
C ALA A 13 0.03 3.64 -26.10
N ALA A 14 -0.29 2.91 -27.20
CA ALA A 14 -1.37 1.93 -27.21
C ALA A 14 -1.12 0.75 -26.27
N SER A 15 0.13 0.30 -26.12
CA SER A 15 0.49 -0.83 -25.25
C SER A 15 0.36 -0.52 -23.76
N VAL A 16 0.57 0.73 -23.34
CA VAL A 16 0.42 1.15 -21.93
C VAL A 16 -1.05 1.08 -21.47
N GLY A 17 -2.00 1.32 -22.38
CA GLY A 17 -3.43 1.22 -22.08
C GLY A 17 -3.94 -0.21 -21.88
N LEU A 18 -3.19 -1.21 -22.36
CA LEU A 18 -3.52 -2.64 -22.21
C LEU A 18 -2.91 -3.27 -20.95
N ALA A 19 -2.00 -2.56 -20.26
CA ALA A 19 -1.58 -2.94 -18.92
C ALA A 19 -2.73 -2.64 -17.95
N GLY A 20 -3.56 -3.66 -17.68
CA GLY A 20 -4.86 -3.51 -17.01
C GLY A 20 -4.82 -2.72 -15.69
N CYS A 21 -5.86 -1.91 -15.48
CA CYS A 21 -6.17 -1.32 -14.18
C CYS A 21 -6.60 -2.43 -13.20
N ASN A 22 -5.67 -2.95 -12.41
CA ASN A 22 -6.01 -3.90 -11.35
C ASN A 22 -6.62 -3.15 -10.14
N GLY A 23 -7.89 -3.42 -9.83
CA GLY A 23 -8.60 -2.81 -8.69
C GLY A 23 -8.01 -3.15 -7.32
N THR A 24 -7.08 -4.10 -7.24
CA THR A 24 -6.36 -4.44 -6.01
C THR A 24 -5.09 -3.62 -5.78
N VAL A 25 -4.60 -2.90 -6.80
CA VAL A 25 -3.39 -2.07 -6.69
C VAL A 25 -3.79 -0.64 -6.39
N LYS A 26 -3.50 -0.15 -5.18
CA LYS A 26 -3.68 1.26 -4.82
C LYS A 26 -2.75 2.14 -5.67
N LYS A 27 -3.32 3.15 -6.34
CA LYS A 27 -2.54 4.19 -7.02
C LYS A 27 -1.87 5.09 -5.97
N PRO A 28 -0.57 5.41 -6.12
CA PRO A 28 0.09 6.35 -5.22
C PRO A 28 -0.57 7.73 -5.36
N SER A 29 -0.93 8.32 -4.24
CA SER A 29 -1.43 9.68 -4.18
C SER A 29 -0.26 10.64 -3.98
N TRP A 30 0.15 11.31 -5.05
CA TRP A 30 1.33 12.18 -5.05
C TRP A 30 1.15 13.47 -4.25
N SER A 31 -0.08 13.97 -4.13
CA SER A 31 -0.38 15.26 -3.50
C SER A 31 -1.23 15.15 -2.23
N ASN A 32 -1.79 13.97 -1.94
CA ASN A 32 -2.65 13.78 -0.78
C ASN A 32 -2.37 12.43 -0.10
N PRO A 33 -1.48 12.38 0.91
CA PRO A 33 -1.16 11.16 1.63
C PRO A 33 -2.31 10.63 2.52
N GLY A 34 -3.48 11.28 2.53
CA GLY A 34 -4.61 10.93 3.37
C GLY A 34 -4.50 11.49 4.80
N ASN A 35 -5.49 11.18 5.63
CA ASN A 35 -5.51 11.61 7.03
C ASN A 35 -4.53 10.78 7.90
N THR A 36 -4.25 11.25 9.10
CA THR A 36 -3.32 10.59 10.04
C THR A 36 -3.72 9.16 10.38
N ALA A 37 -5.02 8.85 10.44
CA ALA A 37 -5.49 7.49 10.76
C ALA A 37 -5.18 6.53 9.60
N THR A 38 -5.40 6.95 8.36
CA THR A 38 -5.02 6.20 7.16
C THR A 38 -3.51 5.98 7.11
N GLN A 39 -2.71 7.03 7.34
CA GLN A 39 -1.25 6.91 7.32
C GLN A 39 -0.72 5.94 8.39
N ARG A 40 -1.29 5.98 9.61
CA ARG A 40 -0.94 5.03 10.68
C ARG A 40 -1.30 3.59 10.31
N TYR A 41 -2.46 3.38 9.69
CA TYR A 41 -2.85 2.06 9.23
C TYR A 41 -1.86 1.52 8.19
N GLU A 42 -1.50 2.31 7.19
CA GLU A 42 -0.54 1.92 6.16
C GLU A 42 0.85 1.65 6.75
N ALA A 43 1.30 2.45 7.72
CA ALA A 43 2.57 2.25 8.41
C ALA A 43 2.62 0.91 9.18
N ILE A 44 1.49 0.49 9.75
CA ILE A 44 1.37 -0.81 10.44
C ILE A 44 1.27 -1.95 9.44
N TYR A 45 0.50 -1.77 8.36
CA TYR A 45 0.26 -2.83 7.36
C TYR A 45 1.53 -3.15 6.55
N HIS A 46 2.34 -2.13 6.26
CA HIS A 46 3.60 -2.25 5.51
C HIS A 46 4.85 -2.22 6.41
N ASP A 47 4.70 -2.59 7.68
CA ASP A 47 5.82 -2.67 8.63
C ASP A 47 6.84 -3.74 8.19
N PRO A 48 8.11 -3.40 7.94
CA PRO A 48 9.13 -4.36 7.54
C PRO A 48 9.65 -5.22 8.70
N TYR A 49 9.35 -4.84 9.96
CA TYR A 49 9.89 -5.54 11.12
C TYR A 49 9.08 -6.80 11.44
N PRO A 50 9.75 -7.95 11.69
CA PRO A 50 9.06 -9.18 12.06
C PRO A 50 8.30 -9.01 13.38
N LEU A 51 7.27 -9.85 13.54
CA LEU A 51 6.51 -9.93 14.77
C LEU A 51 7.29 -10.73 15.81
N ASN A 52 7.11 -10.43 17.09
CA ASN A 52 7.86 -11.06 18.19
C ASN A 52 7.59 -12.57 18.33
N ASP A 53 6.52 -13.08 17.72
CA ASP A 53 6.19 -14.52 17.62
C ASP A 53 6.94 -15.24 16.48
N VAL A 54 7.53 -14.48 15.55
CA VAL A 54 8.27 -15.01 14.39
C VAL A 54 9.78 -14.85 14.55
N ALA A 55 10.22 -13.77 15.19
CA ALA A 55 11.63 -13.46 15.40
C ALA A 55 11.84 -12.75 16.76
N PRO A 56 13.08 -12.68 17.26
CA PRO A 56 13.39 -11.93 18.48
C PRO A 56 12.96 -10.46 18.38
N GLU A 57 12.62 -9.87 19.52
CA GLU A 57 12.21 -8.48 19.60
C GLU A 57 13.34 -7.52 19.17
N ILE A 58 13.00 -6.55 18.31
CA ILE A 58 13.92 -5.53 17.81
C ILE A 58 13.69 -4.22 18.57
N VAL A 59 14.55 -3.96 19.55
CA VAL A 59 14.52 -2.74 20.37
C VAL A 59 15.24 -1.60 19.65
N GLY A 60 14.57 -0.46 19.50
CA GLY A 60 15.14 0.75 18.89
C GLY A 60 15.18 0.78 17.36
N GLY A 61 14.82 -0.31 16.66
CA GLY A 61 14.77 -0.32 15.19
C GLY A 61 13.53 0.38 14.62
N ARG A 62 12.36 0.14 15.23
CA ARG A 62 11.09 0.78 14.85
C ARG A 62 11.08 2.26 15.26
N PRO A 63 10.29 3.12 14.60
CA PRO A 63 10.05 4.48 15.08
C PRO A 63 9.36 4.49 16.45
N ARG A 64 9.54 5.58 17.22
CA ARG A 64 9.14 5.71 18.62
C ARG A 64 7.67 5.32 18.89
N GLU A 65 6.74 5.78 18.05
CA GLU A 65 5.30 5.56 18.21
C GLU A 65 4.87 4.15 17.78
N TYR A 66 5.75 3.39 17.13
CA TYR A 66 5.49 2.07 16.57
C TYR A 66 6.40 0.99 17.18
N GLN A 67 7.11 1.32 18.27
CA GLN A 67 8.04 0.39 18.92
C GLN A 67 7.36 -0.90 19.34
N THR A 68 6.11 -0.79 19.81
CA THR A 68 5.27 -1.91 20.19
C THR A 68 4.45 -2.35 18.99
N ALA A 69 4.68 -3.57 18.51
CA ALA A 69 3.88 -4.17 17.46
C ALA A 69 2.42 -4.32 17.89
N VAL A 70 1.50 -4.37 16.91
CA VAL A 70 0.07 -4.58 17.19
C VAL A 70 -0.12 -5.91 17.94
N PRO A 71 -0.87 -5.94 19.06
CA PRO A 71 -1.14 -7.18 19.79
C PRO A 71 -1.83 -8.23 18.92
N GLU A 72 -1.48 -9.50 19.11
CA GLU A 72 -1.98 -10.62 18.32
C GLU A 72 -3.51 -10.64 18.19
N VAL A 73 -4.22 -10.41 19.30
CA VAL A 73 -5.70 -10.36 19.37
C VAL A 73 -6.32 -9.32 18.42
N LYS A 74 -5.60 -8.25 18.11
CA LYS A 74 -6.06 -7.17 17.21
C LYS A 74 -5.62 -7.38 15.76
N ARG A 75 -4.63 -8.25 15.50
CA ARG A 75 -4.05 -8.45 14.14
C ARG A 75 -5.06 -9.03 13.16
N SER A 76 -5.92 -9.94 13.61
CA SER A 76 -6.97 -10.54 12.77
C SER A 76 -7.90 -9.51 12.12
N ARG A 77 -8.06 -8.33 12.74
CA ARG A 77 -8.90 -7.25 12.23
C ARG A 77 -8.21 -6.34 11.20
N LEU A 78 -6.87 -6.38 11.11
CA LEU A 78 -6.11 -5.57 10.14
C LEU A 78 -6.27 -6.06 8.70
N PHE A 79 -6.46 -7.37 8.55
CA PHE A 79 -6.62 -8.05 7.25
C PHE A 79 -8.08 -8.25 6.85
N SER A 80 -9.03 -7.91 7.72
CA SER A 80 -10.42 -7.81 7.31
C SER A 80 -10.55 -6.60 6.37
N PRO A 81 -11.24 -6.75 5.22
CA PRO A 81 -11.55 -5.59 4.40
C PRO A 81 -12.25 -4.55 5.30
N PRO A 82 -11.91 -3.25 5.17
CA PRO A 82 -12.62 -2.23 5.91
C PRO A 82 -14.11 -2.42 5.60
N GLN A 83 -14.90 -2.73 6.63
CA GLN A 83 -16.35 -2.66 6.53
C GLN A 83 -16.63 -1.29 5.92
N MET A 84 -17.19 -1.26 4.70
CA MET A 84 -17.57 -0.01 4.05
C MET A 84 -18.67 0.60 4.89
N VAL A 85 -18.28 1.31 5.96
CA VAL A 85 -19.20 2.18 6.69
C VAL A 85 -19.54 3.26 5.70
N ALA A 86 -20.77 3.20 5.18
CA ALA A 86 -21.28 4.18 4.25
C ALA A 86 -21.02 5.59 4.83
N PRO A 87 -20.56 6.55 4.01
CA PRO A 87 -20.37 7.91 4.49
C PRO A 87 -21.71 8.43 5.07
N PRO A 88 -21.69 9.15 6.20
CA PRO A 88 -22.90 9.78 6.72
C PRO A 88 -23.48 10.72 5.65
N ARG A 89 -24.80 10.61 5.43
CA ARG A 89 -25.56 11.44 4.48
C ARG A 89 -25.64 12.89 4.93
#